data_AF-A0A9E7PEZ5-F1
#
_entry.id   AF-A0A9E7PEZ5-F1
#
_cell.length_a   1.000
_cell.length_b   1.000
_cell.length_c   1.000
_cell.angle_alpha   90.00
_cell.angle_beta   90.00
_cell.angle_gamma   90.00
#
_symmetry.space_group_name_H-M   'P 1'
#
loop_
_entity.id
_entity.type
_entity.pdbx_description
1 polymer ?
#
loop_
_entity_poly.entity_id
_entity_poly.type
_entity_poly.pdbx_seq_one_letter_code
_entity_poly.pdbx_strand_id
1 'polypeptide(L)' 'MKGLQKKLQSPLSNWTTDQDCYLIENSVLPIESLVHHLPFTEEEIRKRKETLGLVRRQRQMMKAIQ' A
#
# COMPACT_ATOMS: atom_id res chain seq x y z
N MET A 1 -27.21 5.25 11.00
CA MET A 1 -27.24 4.19 9.97
C MET A 1 -25.92 3.45 9.98
N LYS A 2 -26.00 2.12 9.99
CA LYS A 2 -24.89 1.18 10.10
C LYS A 2 -23.97 1.31 8.88
N GLY A 3 -22.78 1.89 9.06
CA GLY A 3 -21.67 1.65 8.15
C GLY A 3 -20.98 0.37 8.55
N LEU A 4 -21.57 -0.80 8.22
CA LEU A 4 -20.83 -2.06 8.29
C LEU A 4 -19.63 -1.90 7.35
N GLN A 5 -18.47 -1.58 7.91
CA GLN A 5 -17.21 -1.74 7.21
C GLN A 5 -17.14 -3.22 6.86
N LYS A 6 -17.43 -3.53 5.59
CA LYS A 6 -17.15 -4.84 5.02
C LYS A 6 -15.68 -5.09 5.33
N LYS A 7 -15.39 -5.90 6.34
CA LYS A 7 -14.09 -6.56 6.48
C LYS A 7 -13.98 -7.36 5.20
N LEU A 8 -13.35 -6.74 4.19
CA LEU A 8 -12.85 -7.43 3.03
C LEU A 8 -11.93 -8.48 3.65
N GLN A 9 -12.41 -9.71 3.76
CA GLN A 9 -11.54 -10.85 4.03
C GLN A 9 -10.66 -10.93 2.80
N SER A 10 -9.60 -10.12 2.81
CA SER A 10 -8.53 -10.23 1.84
C SER A 10 -8.01 -11.66 2.00
N PRO A 11 -7.85 -12.41 0.89
CA PRO A 11 -7.32 -13.76 0.93
C PRO A 11 -6.04 -13.73 1.76
N LEU A 12 -5.95 -14.59 2.80
CA LEU A 12 -4.82 -14.74 3.73
C LEU A 12 -3.57 -14.03 3.21
N SER A 13 -3.51 -12.72 3.45
CA SER A 13 -2.46 -11.92 2.86
C SER A 13 -1.30 -12.09 3.80
N ASN A 14 -0.14 -12.49 3.28
CA ASN A 14 1.07 -12.58 4.09
C ASN A 14 1.48 -11.20 4.67
N TRP A 15 0.77 -10.13 4.30
CA TRP A 15 0.91 -8.78 4.80
C TRP A 15 0.22 -8.61 6.15
N THR A 16 1.01 -8.26 7.14
CA THR A 16 0.53 -7.79 8.44
C THR A 16 0.11 -6.34 8.36
N THR A 17 -0.71 -5.90 9.32
CA THR A 17 -1.11 -4.50 9.44
C THR A 17 0.10 -3.56 9.58
N ASP A 18 1.13 -3.96 10.34
CA ASP A 18 2.33 -3.13 10.52
C ASP A 18 3.11 -2.95 9.21
N GLN A 19 3.19 -4.00 8.38
CA GLN A 19 3.82 -3.91 7.06
C GLN A 19 3.02 -3.02 6.10
N ASP A 20 1.68 -3.08 6.15
CA ASP A 20 0.83 -2.16 5.39
C ASP A 20 1.03 -0.72 5.86
N CYS A 21 1.04 -0.47 7.17
CA CYS A 21 1.31 0.85 7.74
C CYS A 21 2.66 1.39 7.27
N TYR A 22 3.72 0.58 7.39
CA TYR A 22 5.05 0.95 6.90
C TYR A 22 5.04 1.30 5.42
N LEU A 23 4.38 0.50 4.57
CA LEU A 23 4.31 0.73 3.13
C LEU A 23 3.51 2.00 2.77
N ILE A 24 2.47 2.35 3.55
CA ILE A 24 1.68 3.57 3.37
C ILE A 24 2.53 4.80 3.71
N GLU A 25 3.17 4.80 4.87
CA GLU A 25 4.01 5.90 5.36
C GLU A 25 5.21 6.15 4.44
N ASN A 26 5.82 5.08 3.95
CA ASN A 26 7.00 5.12 3.10
C ASN A 26 6.66 4.93 1.61
N SER A 27 5.42 5.20 1.21
CA SER A 27 4.93 4.94 -0.15
C SER A 27 5.71 5.67 -1.26
N VAL A 28 6.31 6.82 -0.90
CA VAL A 28 7.16 7.65 -1.76
C VAL A 28 8.59 7.12 -1.92
N LEU A 29 9.04 6.20 -1.06
CA LEU A 29 10.37 5.63 -1.16
C LEU A 29 10.49 4.74 -2.41
N PRO A 30 11.72 4.65 -2.99
CA PRO A 30 12.02 3.69 -4.03
C PRO A 30 11.70 2.27 -3.57
N ILE A 31 11.28 1.43 -4.52
CA ILE A 31 10.95 0.02 -4.24
C ILE A 31 12.14 -0.74 -3.69
N GLU A 32 13.35 -0.45 -4.18
CA GLU A 32 14.61 -1.02 -3.68
C GLU A 32 14.78 -0.82 -2.17
N SER A 33 14.50 0.39 -1.68
CA SER A 33 14.54 0.70 -0.24
C SER A 33 13.43 -0.04 0.52
N LEU A 34 12.25 -0.20 -0.08
CA LEU A 34 11.14 -0.92 0.56
C LEU A 34 11.42 -2.42 0.68
N VAL A 35 12.05 -3.04 -0.32
CA VAL A 35 12.48 -4.45 -0.28
C VAL A 35 13.52 -4.71 0.82
N HIS A 36 14.32 -3.71 1.19
CA HIS A 36 15.29 -3.87 2.29
C HIS A 36 14.63 -3.97 3.67
N HIS A 37 13.44 -3.39 3.82
CA HIS A 37 12.72 -3.34 5.09
C HIS A 37 11.55 -4.32 5.17
N LEU A 38 11.06 -4.78 4.02
CA LEU A 38 9.93 -5.68 3.92
C LEU A 38 10.39 -7.04 3.38
N PRO A 39 9.95 -8.16 3.97
CA PRO A 39 10.34 -9.50 3.52
C PRO A 39 9.52 -9.92 2.28
N PHE A 40 9.44 -9.05 1.27
CA PHE A 40 8.67 -9.24 0.05
C PHE A 40 9.49 -8.82 -1.17
N THR A 41 9.20 -9.44 -2.30
CA THR A 41 9.78 -9.07 -3.58
C THR A 41 9.26 -7.72 -4.07
N GLU A 42 9.99 -7.10 -5.00
CA GLU A 42 9.54 -5.86 -5.64
C GLU A 42 8.13 -5.97 -6.22
N GLU A 43 7.82 -7.10 -6.86
CA GLU A 43 6.53 -7.33 -7.50
C GLU A 43 5.39 -7.41 -6.49
N GLU A 44 5.61 -8.10 -5.37
CA GLU A 44 4.65 -8.17 -4.27
C GLU A 44 4.39 -6.78 -3.67
N ILE A 45 5.44 -5.97 -3.51
CA ILE A 45 5.32 -4.59 -3.01
C ILE A 45 4.55 -3.72 -4.01
N ARG A 46 4.82 -3.84 -5.33
CA ARG A 46 4.06 -3.11 -6.36
C ARG A 46 2.58 -3.46 -6.32
N LYS A 47 2.26 -4.75 -6.31
CA LYS A 47 0.89 -5.25 -6.23
C LYS A 47 0.20 -4.81 -4.94
N ARG A 48 0.93 -4.75 -3.82
CA ARG A 48 0.37 -4.25 -2.56
C ARG A 48 0.12 -2.75 -2.61
N LYS A 49 1.03 -1.94 -3.17
CA LYS A 49 0.81 -0.49 -3.39
C LYS A 49 -0.43 -0.23 -4.24
N GLU A 50 -0.69 -1.06 -5.25
CA GLU A 50 -1.90 -0.99 -6.06
C GLU A 50 -3.15 -1.35 -5.26
N THR A 51 -3.09 -2.44 -4.48
CA THR A 51 -4.18 -2.91 -3.60
C THR A 51 -4.55 -1.86 -2.55
N LEU A 52 -3.55 -1.19 -1.96
CA LEU A 52 -3.73 -0.10 -1.00
C LEU A 52 -4.12 1.24 -1.66
N GLY A 53 -4.18 1.30 -2.99
CA GLY A 53 -4.54 2.51 -3.74
C GLY A 53 -3.51 3.64 -3.68
N LEU A 54 -2.29 3.36 -3.21
CA LEU A 54 -1.23 4.36 -2.99
C LEU A 54 -0.80 5.03 -4.30
N VAL A 55 -0.77 4.27 -5.39
CA VAL A 55 -0.43 4.79 -6.73
C VAL A 55 -1.50 5.75 -7.26
N ARG A 56 -2.78 5.52 -6.95
CA ARG A 56 -3.88 6.41 -7.34
C ARG A 56 -3.85 7.71 -6.54
N ARG A 57 -3.55 7.61 -5.24
CA ARG A 57 -3.39 8.77 -4.35
C ARG A 57 -2.25 9.69 -4.80
N GLN A 58 -1.07 9.12 -5.11
CA GLN A 58 0.08 9.89 -5.60
C GLN A 58 -0.26 10.69 -6.87
N ARG A 59 -0.94 10.05 -7.84
CA ARG A 59 -1.34 10.72 -9.09
C ARG A 59 -2.34 11.85 -8.87
N GLN A 60 -3.26 11.72 -7.92
CA GLN A 60 -4.21 12.79 -7.59
C GLN A 60 -3.52 13.96 -6.89
N MET A 61 -2.59 13.69 -5.97
CA MET A 61 -1.82 14.75 -5.31
C MET A 61 -0.96 15.55 -6.29
N MET A 62 -0.34 14.91 -7.28
CA MET A 62 0.43 15.62 -8.30
C MET A 62 -0.44 16.51 -9.20
N LYS A 63 -1.70 16.12 -9.46
CA LYS A 63 -2.64 16.94 -10.26
C LYS A 63 -3.19 18.14 -9.49
N ALA A 64 -3.24 18.08 -8.16
CA ALA A 64 -3.76 19.19 -7.34
C ALA A 64 -2.78 20.37 -7.21
N ILE A 65 -1.56 20.25 -7.76
CA ILE A 65 -0.50 21.26 -7.69
C ILE A 65 -0.38 22.04 -9.02
N GLN A 66 -1.21 21.72 -10.03
CA GLN A 66 -1.18 22.37 -11.35
C GLN A 66 -2.40 23.26 -11.60
#